data_AF-A0A3C0SW96-F1
#
_entry.id   AF-A0A3C0SW96-F1
#
_cell.length_a   1.000
_cell.length_b   1.000
_cell.length_c   1.000
_cell.angle_alpha   90.00
_cell.angle_beta   90.00
_cell.angle_gamma   90.00
#
_symmetry.space_group_name_H-M   'P 1'
#
loop_
_entity.id
_entity.type
_entity.pdbx_description
1 polymer ?
#
loop_
_entity_poly.entity_id
_entity_poly.type
_entity_poly.pdbx_seq_one_letter_code
_entity_poly.pdbx_strand_id
1 'polypeptide(L)' 'MKNFEERLGRLEDINSSIKSGGNLDESLKLFEEGVKIAKGLEKDLLKVERKIELLVNEPVKEEGEEPNLELFPELND' A
#
# COMPACT_ATOMS: atom_id res chain seq x y z
N MET A 1 -6.27 -16.13 -2.96
CA MET A 1 -5.18 -15.33 -2.33
C MET A 1 -5.64 -15.00 -0.93
N LYS A 2 -4.80 -15.22 0.10
CA LYS A 2 -5.14 -14.79 1.46
C LYS A 2 -5.26 -13.26 1.51
N ASN A 3 -6.26 -12.74 2.22
CA ASN A 3 -6.42 -11.29 2.38
C ASN A 3 -5.34 -10.71 3.33
N PHE A 4 -5.30 -9.39 3.49
CA PHE A 4 -4.29 -8.72 4.31
C PHE A 4 -4.31 -9.21 5.77
N GLU A 5 -5.49 -9.24 6.38
CA GLU A 5 -5.68 -9.63 7.78
C GLU A 5 -5.26 -11.07 8.06
N GLU A 6 -5.58 -12.00 7.16
CA GLU A 6 -5.17 -13.41 7.29
C GLU A 6 -3.65 -13.58 7.28
N ARG A 7 -2.94 -12.75 6.50
CA ARG A 7 -1.47 -12.78 6.44
C ARG A 7 -0.86 -12.08 7.66
N LEU A 8 -1.48 -11.00 8.13
CA LEU A 8 -1.08 -10.34 9.37
C LEU A 8 -1.20 -11.29 10.57
N GLY A 9 -2.36 -11.95 10.72
CA GLY A 9 -2.56 -12.95 11.77
C GLY A 9 -1.54 -14.08 11.71
N ARG A 10 -1.20 -14.57 10.51
CA ARG A 10 -0.13 -15.57 10.35
C ARG A 10 1.24 -15.05 10.81
N LEU A 11 1.55 -13.79 10.56
CA LEU A 11 2.81 -13.18 11.00
C LEU A 11 2.88 -13.10 12.54
N GLU A 12 1.75 -12.80 13.18
CA GLU A 12 1.62 -12.79 14.65
C GLU A 12 1.80 -14.20 15.24
N ASP A 13 1.19 -15.21 14.63
CA ASP A 13 1.37 -16.63 15.01
C ASP A 13 2.83 -17.06 14.91
N ILE A 14 3.51 -16.69 13.81
CA ILE A 14 4.94 -16.95 13.60
C ILE A 14 5.76 -16.29 14.71
N ASN A 15 5.49 -15.02 15.02
CA ASN A 15 6.18 -14.29 16.07
C ASN A 15 5.99 -14.94 17.45
N SER A 16 4.78 -15.39 17.75
CA SER A 16 4.50 -16.14 18.98
C SER A 16 5.26 -17.46 19.03
N SER A 17 5.29 -18.19 17.91
CA SER A 17 5.97 -19.49 17.79
C SER A 17 7.49 -19.37 17.92
N ILE A 18 8.09 -18.30 17.39
CA ILE A 18 9.53 -18.04 17.55
C ILE A 18 9.85 -17.68 19.00
N LYS A 19 8.99 -16.88 19.67
CA LYS A 19 9.18 -16.47 21.07
C LYS A 19 9.04 -17.62 22.07
N SER A 20 8.19 -18.61 21.78
CA SER A 20 8.05 -19.79 22.65
C SER A 20 9.31 -20.67 22.67
N GLY A 21 10.23 -20.46 21.73
CA GLY A 21 11.41 -21.29 21.57
C GLY A 21 11.10 -22.62 20.88
N GLY A 22 12.13 -23.28 20.37
CA GLY A 22 12.01 -24.51 19.60
C GLY A 22 13.33 -24.92 18.97
N ASN A 23 13.29 -25.86 18.04
CA ASN A 23 14.47 -26.24 17.26
C ASN A 23 14.92 -25.05 16.38
N LEU A 24 16.24 -24.88 16.25
CA LEU A 24 16.84 -23.85 15.39
C LEU A 24 16.37 -23.96 13.94
N ASP A 25 16.29 -25.16 13.38
CA ASP A 25 15.85 -25.37 11.99
C ASP A 25 14.40 -24.95 11.76
N GLU A 26 13.54 -25.19 12.73
CA GLU A 26 12.13 -24.77 12.68
C GLU A 26 11.99 -23.27 12.84
N SER A 27 12.75 -22.68 13.77
CA SER A 27 12.80 -21.23 13.98
C SER A 27 13.29 -20.49 12.74
N LEU A 28 14.29 -21.03 12.03
CA LEU A 28 14.78 -20.48 10.77
C LEU A 28 13.71 -20.53 9.65
N LYS A 29 12.99 -21.64 9.52
CA LYS A 29 11.89 -21.76 8.55
C LYS A 29 10.76 -20.77 8.83
N LEU A 30 10.36 -20.66 10.10
CA LEU A 30 9.34 -19.70 10.54
C LEU A 30 9.79 -18.26 10.31
N PHE A 31 11.06 -17.95 10.56
CA PHE A 31 11.62 -16.63 10.29
C PHE A 31 11.60 -16.29 8.79
N GLU A 32 12.02 -17.20 7.91
CA GLU A 32 11.93 -16.99 6.46
C GLU A 32 10.49 -16.77 5.99
N GLU A 33 9.54 -17.54 6.52
CA GLU A 33 8.11 -17.36 6.23
C GLU A 33 7.64 -15.96 6.69
N GLY A 34 7.99 -15.57 7.91
CA GLY A 34 7.64 -14.28 8.48
C GLY A 34 8.19 -13.11 7.65
N VAL A 35 9.45 -13.17 7.22
CA VAL A 35 10.07 -12.15 6.35
C VAL A 35 9.34 -12.03 5.01
N LYS A 36 8.95 -13.15 4.39
CA LYS A 36 8.19 -13.14 3.14
C LYS A 36 6.82 -12.50 3.32
N ILE A 37 6.13 -12.82 4.41
CA ILE A 37 4.82 -12.25 4.73
C ILE A 37 4.94 -10.74 4.99
N ALA A 38 5.89 -10.32 5.82
CA ALA A 38 6.11 -8.92 6.16
C ALA A 38 6.36 -8.06 4.91
N LYS A 39 7.23 -8.51 3.99
CA LYS A 39 7.46 -7.84 2.70
C LYS A 39 6.20 -7.75 1.84
N GLY A 40 5.31 -8.75 1.93
CA GLY A 40 4.03 -8.74 1.23
C GLY A 40 3.06 -7.71 1.81
N LEU A 41 2.98 -7.62 3.13
CA LEU A 41 2.13 -6.65 3.83
C LEU A 41 2.59 -5.21 3.57
N GLU A 42 3.89 -4.95 3.63
CA GLU A 42 4.49 -3.65 3.31
C GLU A 42 4.11 -3.17 1.90
N LYS A 43 4.19 -4.07 0.90
CA LYS A 43 3.79 -3.75 -0.48
C LYS A 43 2.31 -3.40 -0.60
N ASP A 44 1.45 -4.02 0.20
CA ASP A 44 0.02 -3.73 0.15
C ASP A 44 -0.29 -2.40 0.85
N LEU A 45 0.39 -2.07 1.94
CA LEU A 45 0.30 -0.76 2.59
C LEU A 45 0.74 0.36 1.62
N LEU A 46 1.87 0.20 0.92
CA LEU A 46 2.35 1.18 -0.06
C LEU A 46 1.36 1.44 -1.20
N LYS A 47 0.63 0.41 -1.65
CA LYS A 47 -0.42 0.58 -2.68
C LYS A 47 -1.59 1.41 -2.15
N VAL A 48 -1.98 1.16 -0.90
CA VAL A 48 -3.08 1.90 -0.26
C VAL A 48 -2.66 3.35 -0.02
N GLU A 49 -1.45 3.58 0.49
CA GLU A 49 -0.87 4.91 0.69
C GLU A 49 -0.87 5.72 -0.62
N ARG A 50 -0.35 5.13 -1.71
CA ARG A 50 -0.37 5.76 -3.04
C ARG A 50 -1.78 6.10 -3.51
N LYS A 51 -2.76 5.24 -3.23
CA LYS A 51 -4.15 5.50 -3.61
C LYS A 51 -4.73 6.67 -2.81
N ILE A 52 -4.41 6.77 -1.52
CA ILE A 52 -4.80 7.90 -0.67
C ILE A 52 -4.16 9.19 -1.18
N GLU A 53 -2.87 9.17 -1.48
CA GLU A 53 -2.14 10.32 -2.01
C GLU A 53 -2.78 10.86 -3.29
N LEU A 54 -3.15 9.98 -4.23
CA LEU A 54 -3.86 10.39 -5.45
C LEU A 54 -5.21 11.04 -5.14
N LEU A 55 -5.99 10.49 -4.22
CA LEU A 55 -7.30 11.05 -3.86
C LEU A 55 -7.21 12.39 -3.12
N VAL A 56 -6.14 12.61 -2.35
CA VAL A 56 -5.94 13.86 -1.60
C VAL A 56 -5.36 14.95 -2.49
N ASN A 57 -4.47 14.59 -3.41
CA ASN A 57 -3.79 15.53 -4.30
C ASN A 57 -4.51 15.72 -5.65
N GLU A 58 -5.62 15.04 -5.90
CA GLU A 58 -6.43 15.28 -7.08
C GLU A 58 -6.94 16.72 -7.05
N PRO A 59 -6.58 17.57 -8.04
CA PRO A 59 -7.14 18.90 -8.11
C PRO A 59 -8.65 18.75 -8.22
N VAL A 60 -9.37 19.48 -7.36
CA VAL A 60 -10.81 19.60 -7.46
C VAL A 60 -11.09 20.10 -8.87
N LYS A 61 -11.62 19.24 -9.74
CA LYS A 61 -12.24 19.72 -10.96
C LYS A 61 -13.42 20.55 -10.50
N GLU A 62 -13.32 21.86 -10.63
CA GLU A 62 -14.50 22.71 -10.53
C GLU A 62 -15.46 22.25 -11.64
N GLU A 63 -16.52 21.54 -11.26
CA GLU A 63 -17.60 21.16 -12.16
C GLU A 63 -18.26 22.44 -12.66
N GLY A 64 -17.81 22.97 -13.80
CA GLY A 64 -18.42 24.14 -14.44
C GLY A 64 -17.47 25.15 -15.06
N GLU A 65 -16.16 25.07 -14.85
CA GLU A 65 -15.22 25.92 -15.57
C GLU A 65 -14.92 25.32 -16.96
N GLU A 66 -15.59 25.83 -18.00
CA GLU A 66 -15.18 25.56 -19.37
C GLU A 66 -13.74 26.07 -19.57
N PRO A 67 -12.84 25.27 -20.17
CA PRO A 67 -11.49 25.73 -20.46
C PRO A 67 -11.57 26.98 -21.33
N ASN A 68 -10.98 28.10 -20.88
CA ASN A 68 -10.86 29.28 -21.72
C ASN A 68 -9.92 28.96 -22.89
N LEU A 69 -10.50 28.77 -24.08
CA LEU A 69 -9.78 28.45 -25.31
C LEU A 69 -9.20 29.70 -26.01
N GLU A 70 -9.49 30.89 -25.50
CA GLU A 70 -8.95 32.14 -26.03
C GLU A 70 -7.55 32.37 -25.46
N LEU A 71 -6.55 31.88 -26.20
CA LEU A 71 -5.15 32.07 -25.84
C LEU A 71 -4.67 33.50 -26.05
N PHE A 72 -5.30 34.26 -26.97
CA PHE A 72 -4.91 35.63 -27.32
C PHE A 72 -6.11 36.43 -27.87
N PRO A 73 -7.03 36.91 -27.01
CA PRO A 73 -8.16 37.73 -27.46
C PRO A 73 -7.70 39.02 -28.16
N GLU A 74 -6.48 39.46 -27.88
CA GLU A 74 -5.85 40.69 -28.39
C GLU A 74 -5.29 40.56 -29.82
N LEU A 75 -5.39 39.37 -30.43
CA LEU A 75 -5.03 39.12 -31.83
C LEU A 75 -6.24 39.04 -32.76
N ASN A 76 -7.46 39.15 -32.21
CA ASN A 76 -8.68 39.26 -32.98
C ASN A 76 -8.98 40.76 -33.20
N ASP A 77 -8.40 41.30 -34.28
CA ASP A 77 -8.50 42.67 -34.84
C ASP A 77 -7.89 43.86 -34.05
#